data_AF-A0A257VVL3-F1
#
_entry.id   AF-A0A257VVL3-F1
#
_cell.length_a   1.000
_cell.length_b   1.000
_cell.length_c   1.000
_cell.angle_alpha   90.00
_cell.angle_beta   90.00
_cell.angle_gamma   90.00
#
_symmetry.space_group_name_H-M   'P 1'
#
loop_
_entity.id
_entity.type
_entity.pdbx_description
1 polymer ?
#
loop_
_entity_poly.entity_id
_entity_poly.type
_entity_poly.pdbx_seq_one_letter_code
_entity_poly.pdbx_strand_id
1 'polypeptide(L)'
;DRYRRGCYIFFQRTVPYPLLMTFDGPDSNVTCQRRERSNTPLQSLTLLNDPAFVQCAQALGQDIADNADASPSDRFRTLVLRAYGREATADELGILSSLFAAAVERFHEHPEEATALTGAGNPTAERAAYVSLARVVLNLDEFVTRE
;
A
#
# COMPACT_ATOMS: atom_id res chain seq x y z
N ASP A 1 -20.90 2.82 -5.21
CA ASP A 1 -20.67 2.38 -3.82
C ASP A 1 -19.28 1.77 -3.56
N ARG A 2 -18.54 1.30 -4.58
CA ARG A 2 -17.25 0.59 -4.42
C ARG A 2 -16.14 1.33 -3.63
N TYR A 3 -16.08 2.66 -3.70
CA TYR A 3 -15.01 3.47 -3.09
C TYR A 3 -15.50 4.34 -1.91
N ARG A 4 -16.56 3.91 -1.21
CA ARG A 4 -16.98 4.58 0.02
C ARG A 4 -15.89 4.41 1.10
N ARG A 5 -15.73 5.40 1.98
CA ARG A 5 -14.79 5.31 3.12
C ARG A 5 -15.07 4.00 3.88
N GLY A 6 -14.00 3.23 4.14
CA GLY A 6 -14.05 1.91 4.78
C GLY A 6 -14.64 1.90 6.20
N CYS A 7 -14.97 3.06 6.78
CA CYS A 7 -15.72 3.17 8.04
C CYS A 7 -17.12 2.55 7.97
N TYR A 8 -17.67 2.32 6.77
CA TYR A 8 -19.01 1.74 6.61
C TYR A 8 -18.97 0.50 5.72
N ILE A 9 -18.61 -0.63 6.31
CA ILE A 9 -18.72 -1.96 5.69
C ILE A 9 -20.00 -2.66 6.16
N PHE A 10 -20.54 -3.55 5.34
CA PHE A 10 -21.59 -4.45 5.79
C PHE A 10 -20.98 -5.44 6.80
N PHE A 11 -21.55 -5.51 8.00
CA PHE A 11 -21.08 -6.38 9.07
C PHE A 11 -22.23 -7.23 9.59
N GLN A 12 -22.09 -8.55 9.51
CA GLN A 12 -23.03 -9.50 10.07
C GLN A 12 -22.35 -10.27 11.21
N ARG A 13 -23.00 -10.37 12.38
CA ARG A 13 -22.41 -11.01 13.57
C ARG A 13 -21.96 -12.46 13.33
N THR A 14 -22.64 -13.18 12.45
CA THR A 14 -22.32 -14.58 12.11
C THR A 14 -21.38 -14.73 10.92
N VAL A 15 -21.18 -13.65 10.13
CA VAL A 15 -20.34 -13.63 8.94
C VAL A 15 -19.54 -12.32 8.96
N PRO A 16 -18.50 -12.25 9.80
CA PRO A 16 -17.64 -11.09 9.85
C PRO A 16 -16.91 -10.88 8.52
N TYR A 17 -16.56 -9.64 8.23
CA TYR A 17 -15.85 -9.30 7.00
C TYR A 17 -14.47 -9.98 6.98
N PRO A 18 -14.08 -10.72 5.93
CA PRO A 18 -12.86 -11.54 5.93
C PRO A 18 -11.59 -10.78 6.27
N LEU A 19 -11.46 -9.53 5.80
CA LEU A 19 -10.32 -8.69 6.14
C LEU A 19 -10.22 -8.46 7.66
N LEU A 20 -11.33 -8.20 8.35
CA LEU A 20 -11.30 -8.02 9.79
C LEU A 20 -10.83 -9.28 10.51
N MET A 21 -11.19 -10.46 10.01
CA MET A 21 -10.74 -11.73 10.60
C MET A 21 -9.24 -11.94 10.43
N THR A 22 -8.68 -11.61 9.28
CA THR A 22 -7.23 -11.69 9.06
C THR A 22 -6.46 -10.71 9.94
N PHE A 23 -7.03 -9.52 10.25
CA PHE A 23 -6.40 -8.47 11.06
C PHE A 23 -6.86 -8.47 12.54
N ASP A 24 -7.15 -9.66 13.06
CA ASP A 24 -7.49 -9.91 14.47
C ASP A 24 -8.63 -9.02 14.99
N GLY A 25 -9.68 -8.91 14.17
CA GLY A 25 -10.92 -8.25 14.54
C GLY A 25 -11.57 -8.95 15.74
N PRO A 26 -12.12 -8.20 16.71
CA PRO A 26 -12.72 -8.80 17.89
C PRO A 26 -13.97 -9.61 17.55
N ASP A 27 -14.12 -10.78 18.17
CA ASP A 27 -15.35 -11.56 18.07
C ASP A 27 -16.48 -10.88 18.86
N SER A 28 -17.61 -10.66 18.19
CA SER A 28 -18.79 -10.01 18.75
C SER A 28 -19.51 -10.80 19.87
N ASN A 29 -19.14 -12.06 20.09
CA ASN A 29 -19.76 -12.93 21.08
C ASN A 29 -18.98 -13.05 22.40
N VAL A 30 -17.75 -12.52 22.45
CA VAL A 30 -16.86 -12.64 23.62
C VAL A 30 -16.30 -11.28 24.02
N THR A 31 -16.02 -11.11 25.31
CA THR A 31 -15.40 -9.87 25.81
C THR A 31 -13.91 -9.88 25.47
N CYS A 32 -13.46 -8.88 24.70
CA CYS A 32 -12.04 -8.68 24.39
C CYS A 32 -11.44 -7.63 25.33
N GLN A 33 -10.62 -8.07 26.29
CA GLN A 33 -9.99 -7.17 27.27
C GLN A 33 -8.73 -6.48 26.73
N ARG A 34 -8.05 -7.11 25.76
CA ARG A 34 -6.83 -6.61 25.12
C ARG A 34 -6.78 -7.09 23.68
N ARG A 35 -6.33 -6.23 22.79
CA ARG A 35 -6.01 -6.60 21.41
C ARG A 35 -4.61 -7.22 21.37
N GLU A 36 -4.52 -8.45 20.88
CA GLU A 36 -3.23 -9.10 20.61
C GLU A 36 -2.53 -8.37 19.45
N ARG A 37 -1.21 -8.22 19.56
CA ARG A 37 -0.39 -7.75 18.44
C ARG A 37 0.01 -8.99 17.64
N SER A 38 -0.54 -9.15 16.44
CA SER A 38 -0.09 -10.19 15.52
C SER A 38 0.54 -9.56 14.28
N ASN A 39 1.65 -10.13 13.84
CA ASN A 39 2.37 -9.80 12.62
C ASN A 39 2.46 -11.06 11.73
N THR A 40 1.30 -11.65 11.43
CA THR A 40 1.28 -12.95 10.76
C THR A 40 1.62 -12.81 9.28
N PRO A 41 2.33 -13.78 8.66
CA PRO A 41 2.56 -13.78 7.22
C PRO A 41 1.26 -13.72 6.39
N LEU A 42 0.15 -14.20 6.95
CA LEU A 42 -1.17 -14.16 6.32
C LEU A 42 -1.70 -12.71 6.18
N GLN A 43 -1.40 -11.84 7.16
CA GLN A 43 -1.74 -10.42 7.07
C GLN A 43 -0.96 -9.74 5.96
N SER A 44 0.37 -9.92 5.90
CA SER A 44 1.21 -9.37 4.82
C SER A 44 0.81 -9.91 3.44
N LEU A 45 0.48 -11.21 3.35
CA LEU A 45 0.02 -11.82 2.11
C LEU A 45 -1.34 -11.25 1.67
N THR A 46 -2.22 -10.94 2.62
CA THR A 46 -3.52 -10.33 2.34
C THR A 46 -3.32 -8.92 1.76
N LEU A 47 -2.47 -8.10 2.36
CA LEU A 47 -2.14 -6.76 1.83
C LEU A 47 -1.53 -6.83 0.44
N LEU A 48 -0.72 -7.86 0.17
CA LEU A 48 -0.02 -8.00 -1.10
C LEU A 48 -0.96 -8.38 -2.27
N ASN A 49 -2.02 -9.15 -1.97
CA ASN A 49 -2.85 -9.81 -2.99
C ASN A 49 -4.30 -9.29 -3.06
N ASP A 50 -4.82 -8.68 -1.99
CA ASP A 50 -6.20 -8.22 -1.98
C ASP A 50 -6.39 -7.09 -3.01
N PRO A 51 -7.38 -7.20 -3.92
CA PRO A 51 -7.60 -6.21 -4.98
C PRO A 51 -7.82 -4.78 -4.47
N ALA A 52 -8.37 -4.60 -3.27
CA ALA A 52 -8.57 -3.28 -2.69
C ALA A 52 -7.23 -2.61 -2.37
N PHE A 53 -6.27 -3.34 -1.80
CA PHE A 53 -4.94 -2.81 -1.49
C PHE A 53 -4.11 -2.57 -2.76
N VAL A 54 -4.25 -3.43 -3.77
CA VAL A 54 -3.64 -3.19 -5.09
C VAL A 54 -4.17 -1.89 -5.71
N GLN A 55 -5.49 -1.64 -5.62
CA GLN A 55 -6.09 -0.41 -6.11
C GLN A 55 -5.66 0.82 -5.29
N CYS A 56 -5.52 0.68 -3.97
CA CYS A 56 -4.96 1.75 -3.13
C CYS A 56 -3.51 2.08 -3.53
N ALA A 57 -2.67 1.06 -3.77
CA ALA A 57 -1.30 1.25 -4.23
C ALA A 57 -1.24 1.92 -5.62
N GLN A 58 -2.12 1.51 -6.55
CA GLN A 58 -2.26 2.13 -7.86
C GLN A 58 -2.65 3.60 -7.76
N ALA A 59 -3.68 3.92 -6.98
CA ALA A 59 -4.15 5.29 -6.78
C ALA A 59 -3.08 6.16 -6.11
N LEU A 60 -2.42 5.65 -5.07
CA LEU A 60 -1.34 6.39 -4.39
C LEU A 60 -0.14 6.61 -5.30
N GLY A 61 0.33 5.58 -6.02
CA GLY A 61 1.45 5.69 -6.94
C GLY A 61 1.18 6.65 -8.10
N GLN A 62 -0.04 6.63 -8.65
CA GLN A 62 -0.46 7.58 -9.70
C GLN A 62 -0.49 9.02 -9.17
N ASP A 63 -1.08 9.25 -8.01
CA ASP A 63 -1.16 10.59 -7.40
C ASP A 63 0.24 11.17 -7.10
N ILE A 64 1.16 10.33 -6.61
CA ILE A 64 2.56 10.74 -6.40
C ILE A 64 3.26 11.06 -7.72
N ALA A 65 2.98 10.30 -8.78
CA ALA A 65 3.57 10.53 -10.10
C ALA A 65 3.02 11.77 -10.80
N ASP A 66 1.76 12.13 -10.57
CA ASP A 66 1.10 13.30 -11.17
C ASP A 66 1.54 14.64 -10.57
N ASN A 67 2.29 14.61 -9.45
CA ASN A 67 2.88 15.81 -8.87
C ASN A 67 4.10 16.28 -9.70
N ALA A 68 3.83 17.01 -10.78
CA ALA A 68 4.81 17.42 -11.79
C ALA A 68 5.90 18.38 -11.28
N ASP A 69 5.60 19.18 -10.26
CA ASP A 69 6.53 20.19 -9.72
C ASP A 69 7.49 19.64 -8.66
N ALA A 70 7.30 18.38 -8.23
CA ALA A 70 8.07 17.74 -7.19
C ALA A 70 9.27 16.96 -7.73
N SER A 71 10.43 17.11 -7.09
CA SER A 71 11.59 16.26 -7.38
C SER A 71 11.30 14.80 -6.97
N PRO A 72 12.04 13.80 -7.50
CA PRO A 72 11.89 12.41 -7.06
C PRO A 72 12.04 12.24 -5.54
N SER A 73 12.95 13.00 -4.90
CA SER A 73 13.11 12.97 -3.44
C SER A 73 11.87 13.52 -2.71
N ASP A 74 11.27 14.60 -3.21
CA ASP A 74 10.05 15.17 -2.64
C ASP A 74 8.85 14.22 -2.79
N ARG A 75 8.80 13.47 -3.91
CA ARG A 75 7.81 12.42 -4.14
C ARG A 75 7.96 11.27 -3.14
N PHE A 76 9.19 10.83 -2.86
CA PHE A 76 9.44 9.80 -1.83
C PHE A 76 9.08 10.29 -0.42
N ARG A 77 9.42 11.54 -0.08
CA ARG A 77 9.01 12.16 1.18
C ARG A 77 7.49 12.20 1.30
N THR A 78 6.80 12.59 0.24
CA THR A 78 5.33 12.64 0.21
C THR A 78 4.72 11.24 0.36
N LEU A 79 5.30 10.22 -0.30
CA LEU A 79 4.85 8.84 -0.19
C LEU A 79 4.94 8.34 1.27
N VAL A 80 6.09 8.52 1.91
CA VAL A 80 6.32 8.11 3.29
C VAL A 80 5.41 8.88 4.24
N LEU A 81 5.29 10.20 4.07
CA LEU A 81 4.42 11.03 4.90
C LEU A 81 2.95 10.60 4.80
N ARG A 82 2.47 10.27 3.61
CA ARG A 82 1.08 9.82 3.42
C ARG A 82 0.83 8.42 3.95
N ALA A 83 1.81 7.53 3.85
CA ALA A 83 1.67 6.16 4.33
C ALA A 83 1.83 6.06 5.86
N TYR A 84 2.89 6.64 6.41
CA TYR A 84 3.27 6.46 7.82
C TYR A 84 2.90 7.65 8.72
N GLY A 85 2.56 8.81 8.15
CA GLY A 85 2.23 10.01 8.93
C GLY A 85 3.44 10.68 9.60
N ARG A 86 4.66 10.33 9.18
CA ARG A 86 5.93 10.91 9.66
C ARG A 86 6.85 11.29 8.50
N GLU A 87 7.89 12.06 8.80
CA GLU A 87 8.92 12.35 7.80
C GLU A 87 9.78 11.12 7.49
N ALA A 88 10.25 11.06 6.25
CA ALA A 88 11.19 10.03 5.80
C ALA A 88 12.59 10.30 6.34
N THR A 89 13.27 9.25 6.80
CA THR A 89 14.68 9.34 7.18
C THR A 89 15.58 9.36 5.93
N ALA A 90 16.82 9.81 6.09
CA ALA A 90 17.78 9.82 4.99
C ALA A 90 18.05 8.42 4.42
N ASP A 91 18.09 7.40 5.30
CA ASP A 91 18.31 6.01 4.91
C ASP A 91 17.13 5.45 4.12
N GLU A 92 15.90 5.75 4.55
CA GLU A 92 14.68 5.37 3.81
C GLU A 92 14.64 5.99 2.42
N LEU A 93 15.01 7.27 2.30
CA LEU A 93 15.08 7.93 0.99
C LEU A 93 16.12 7.29 0.07
N GLY A 94 17.27 6.86 0.63
CA GLY A 94 18.28 6.10 -0.11
C GLY A 94 17.73 4.78 -0.65
N ILE A 95 17.08 3.99 0.22
CA ILE A 95 16.49 2.70 -0.14
C ILE A 95 15.40 2.87 -1.20
N LEU A 96 14.48 3.83 -1.01
CA LEU A 96 13.40 4.11 -1.96
C LEU A 96 13.95 4.56 -3.32
N SER A 97 15.02 5.35 -3.33
CA SER A 97 15.68 5.77 -4.58
C SER A 97 16.31 4.59 -5.32
N SER A 98 16.99 3.68 -4.62
CA SER A 98 17.56 2.48 -5.23
C SER A 98 16.48 1.54 -5.76
N LEU A 99 15.40 1.35 -5.00
CA LEU A 99 14.27 0.53 -5.41
C LEU A 99 13.54 1.13 -6.62
N PHE A 100 13.37 2.45 -6.66
CA PHE A 100 12.80 3.16 -7.80
C PHE A 100 13.60 2.91 -9.07
N ALA A 101 14.92 3.10 -9.02
CA ALA A 101 15.79 2.90 -10.16
C ALA A 101 15.72 1.45 -10.68
N ALA A 102 15.79 0.47 -9.78
CA ALA A 102 15.66 -0.94 -10.16
C ALA A 102 14.29 -1.28 -10.77
N ALA A 103 13.21 -0.68 -10.25
CA ALA A 103 11.87 -0.87 -10.79
C ALA A 103 11.72 -0.24 -12.18
N VAL A 104 12.27 0.96 -12.39
CA VAL A 104 12.26 1.63 -13.70
C VAL A 104 12.97 0.79 -14.76
N GLU A 105 14.18 0.29 -14.46
CA GLU A 105 14.92 -0.60 -15.37
C GLU A 105 14.11 -1.85 -15.71
N ARG A 106 13.54 -2.51 -14.69
CA ARG A 106 12.70 -3.70 -14.90
C ARG A 106 11.51 -3.43 -15.81
N PHE A 107 10.83 -2.31 -15.63
CA PHE A 107 9.65 -1.95 -16.42
C PHE A 107 10.01 -1.42 -17.82
N HIS A 108 11.24 -0.97 -18.05
CA HIS A 108 11.75 -0.73 -19.40
C HIS A 108 12.00 -2.05 -20.15
N GLU A 109 12.55 -3.05 -19.46
CA GLU A 109 12.75 -4.39 -20.04
C GLU A 109 11.43 -5.16 -20.25
N HIS A 110 10.44 -4.94 -19.38
CA HIS A 110 9.15 -5.65 -19.38
C HIS A 110 7.94 -4.68 -19.36
N PRO A 111 7.64 -3.99 -20.49
CA PRO A 111 6.54 -3.02 -20.56
C PRO A 111 5.15 -3.60 -20.29
N GLU A 112 4.97 -4.91 -20.51
CA GLU A 112 3.74 -5.63 -20.20
C GLU A 112 3.48 -5.70 -18.67
N GLU A 113 4.53 -5.86 -17.86
CA GLU A 113 4.41 -5.82 -16.39
C GLU A 113 4.00 -4.42 -15.91
N ALA A 114 4.55 -3.38 -16.54
CA ALA A 114 4.20 -2.00 -16.24
C ALA A 114 2.70 -1.75 -16.48
N THR A 115 2.19 -2.23 -17.62
CA THR A 115 0.77 -2.10 -18.00
C THR A 115 -0.14 -2.86 -17.03
N ALA A 116 0.23 -4.08 -16.65
CA ALA A 116 -0.51 -4.88 -15.68
C ALA A 116 -0.57 -4.20 -14.30
N LEU A 117 0.53 -3.59 -13.87
CA LEU A 117 0.63 -2.96 -12.56
C LEU A 117 -0.09 -1.61 -12.48
N THR A 118 -0.02 -0.76 -13.51
CA THR A 118 -0.68 0.55 -13.50
C THR A 118 -2.18 0.48 -13.79
N GLY A 119 -2.68 -0.63 -14.33
CA GLY A 119 -4.09 -0.79 -14.70
C GLY A 119 -4.51 0.18 -15.80
N ALA A 120 -5.65 0.86 -15.63
CA ALA A 120 -6.21 1.80 -16.61
C ALA A 120 -5.50 3.17 -16.69
N GLY A 121 -4.36 3.34 -16.01
CA GLY A 121 -3.56 4.57 -16.08
C GLY A 121 -2.71 4.63 -17.35
N ASN A 122 -1.87 5.68 -17.47
CA ASN A 122 -0.84 5.76 -18.50
C ASN A 122 0.37 4.89 -18.09
N PRO A 123 0.64 3.76 -18.75
CA PRO A 123 1.62 2.78 -18.30
C PRO A 123 3.05 3.18 -18.72
N THR A 124 3.60 4.21 -18.07
CA THR A 124 5.04 4.51 -18.20
C THR A 124 5.83 3.72 -17.16
N ALA A 125 7.09 3.38 -17.48
CA ALA A 125 7.98 2.66 -16.56
C ALA A 125 8.12 3.41 -15.21
N GLU A 126 8.22 4.74 -15.26
CA GLU A 126 8.26 5.58 -14.06
C GLU A 126 6.98 5.50 -13.23
N ARG A 127 5.79 5.57 -13.86
CA ARG A 127 4.52 5.47 -13.14
C ARG A 127 4.32 4.09 -12.53
N ALA A 128 4.70 3.04 -13.24
CA ALA A 128 4.71 1.68 -12.72
C ALA A 128 5.68 1.54 -11.53
N ALA A 129 6.85 2.18 -11.58
CA ALA A 129 7.79 2.21 -10.47
C ALA A 129 7.22 2.92 -9.22
N TYR A 130 6.51 4.03 -9.38
CA TYR A 130 5.80 4.68 -8.24
C TYR A 130 4.70 3.80 -7.64
N VAL A 131 3.94 3.08 -8.47
CA VAL A 131 2.94 2.11 -7.98
C VAL A 131 3.61 0.95 -7.24
N SER A 132 4.75 0.47 -7.75
CA SER A 132 5.54 -0.58 -7.10
C SER A 132 6.04 -0.14 -5.72
N LEU A 133 6.60 1.07 -5.62
CA LEU A 133 7.01 1.67 -4.34
C LEU A 133 5.84 1.79 -3.37
N ALA A 134 4.70 2.32 -3.84
CA ALA A 134 3.50 2.43 -3.01
C ALA A 134 3.05 1.05 -2.49
N ARG A 135 3.09 0.03 -3.35
CA ARG A 135 2.75 -1.34 -2.95
C ARG A 135 3.70 -1.90 -1.89
N VAL A 136 5.00 -1.64 -2.00
CA VAL A 136 5.99 -2.05 -0.98
C VAL A 136 5.73 -1.32 0.34
N VAL A 137 5.60 0.00 0.30
CA VAL A 137 5.37 0.84 1.49
C VAL A 137 4.09 0.44 2.24
N LEU A 138 3.00 0.16 1.52
CA LEU A 138 1.73 -0.28 2.11
C LEU A 138 1.76 -1.72 2.65
N ASN A 139 2.78 -2.51 2.32
CA ASN A 139 2.94 -3.88 2.80
C ASN A 139 3.86 -4.00 4.02
N LEU A 140 4.61 -2.95 4.35
CA LEU A 140 5.54 -2.95 5.47
C LEU A 140 4.80 -2.88 6.81
N ASP A 141 5.41 -3.48 7.84
CA ASP A 141 4.83 -3.54 9.19
C ASP A 141 4.54 -2.14 9.74
N GLU A 142 5.42 -1.17 9.50
CA GLU A 142 5.24 0.25 9.86
C GLU A 142 3.92 0.86 9.37
N PHE A 143 3.37 0.39 8.24
CA PHE A 143 2.07 0.84 7.76
C PHE A 143 0.91 0.20 8.54
N VAL A 144 1.08 -1.06 8.93
CA VAL A 144 0.04 -1.92 9.50
C VAL A 144 -0.06 -1.74 11.00
N THR A 145 1.08 -1.64 11.67
CA THR A 145 1.21 -1.56 13.11
C THR A 145 1.70 -0.18 13.52
N ARG A 146 1.16 0.33 14.62
CA ARG A 146 1.74 1.47 15.34
C ARG A 146 2.58 0.89 16.46
N GLU A 147 3.89 1.05 16.40
CA GLU A 147 4.76 0.80 17.54
C GLU A 147 4.59 1.87 18.62
#